data_AF-A0A9Q3D6J3-F1
#
_entry.id   AF-A0A9Q3D6J3-F1
#
_cell.length_a   1.000
_cell.length_b   1.000
_cell.length_c   1.000
_cell.angle_alpha   90.00
_cell.angle_beta   90.00
_cell.angle_gamma   90.00
#
_symmetry.space_group_name_H-M   'P 1'
#
loop_
_entity.id
_entity.type
_entity.pdbx_description
1 polymer ?
#
loop_
_entity_poly.entity_id
_entity_poly.type
_entity_poly.pdbx_seq_one_letter_code
_entity_poly.pdbx_strand_id
1 'polypeptide(L)'
;MLITKVTIVLAFCLSTAIATNHTMCYRYFKLKDKCIQSAADDRHRCGARVTNVKIFKSPQKTKSKKPQKNSKGKKPNGLARRYTTTEKSDFIPTGKGICPQTYDTDNFDGVCIWSGMGDGSVQTSAGWLNGVKTSNCNKTVYVQRPGPNAKPVYARVVDGCGFNTENSRIGCFQIYLTKSVFTKLNATPEEWANGHMDKLIWNFANEDGQSPSNGPV
;
A
#
# COMPACT_ATOMS: atom_id res chain seq x y z
N MET A 1 -33.82 -38.11 45.49
CA MET A 1 -32.54 -37.41 45.20
C MET A 1 -32.23 -37.61 43.72
N LEU A 2 -32.45 -36.59 42.89
CA LEU A 2 -32.18 -36.63 41.46
C LEU A 2 -30.98 -35.71 41.20
N ILE A 3 -29.84 -36.26 40.77
CA ILE A 3 -28.62 -35.48 40.50
C ILE A 3 -28.59 -35.18 39.00
N THR A 4 -28.98 -33.97 38.63
CA THR A 4 -28.91 -33.46 37.26
C THR A 4 -27.46 -33.11 36.93
N LYS A 5 -26.79 -33.91 36.08
CA LYS A 5 -25.44 -33.61 35.59
C LYS A 5 -25.52 -32.53 34.51
N VAL A 6 -25.07 -31.33 34.83
CA VAL A 6 -24.92 -30.22 33.87
C VAL A 6 -23.55 -30.36 33.21
N THR A 7 -23.53 -30.77 31.94
CA THR A 7 -22.29 -30.82 31.14
C THR A 7 -22.12 -29.50 30.41
N ILE A 8 -21.16 -28.68 30.86
CA ILE A 8 -20.80 -27.42 30.20
C ILE A 8 -19.87 -27.75 29.03
N VAL A 9 -20.37 -27.62 27.80
CA VAL A 9 -19.56 -27.72 26.57
C VAL A 9 -18.89 -26.37 26.31
N LEU A 10 -17.60 -26.27 26.63
CA LEU A 10 -16.79 -25.09 26.36
C LEU A 10 -16.40 -25.06 24.87
N ALA A 11 -17.15 -24.32 24.06
CA ALA A 11 -16.84 -24.11 22.65
C ALA A 11 -15.58 -23.24 22.50
N PHE A 12 -14.43 -23.86 22.26
CA PHE A 12 -13.22 -23.16 21.85
C PHE A 12 -13.42 -22.62 20.43
N CYS A 13 -13.79 -21.34 20.29
CA CYS A 13 -13.66 -20.60 19.05
C CYS A 13 -12.17 -20.41 18.73
N LEU A 14 -11.56 -21.42 18.13
CA LEU A 14 -10.24 -21.30 17.51
C LEU A 14 -10.39 -20.36 16.31
N SER A 15 -10.11 -19.08 16.52
CA SER A 15 -9.97 -18.12 15.42
C SER A 15 -8.78 -18.57 14.58
N THR A 16 -9.05 -19.24 13.47
CA THR A 16 -8.03 -19.54 12.47
C THR A 16 -7.53 -18.20 11.94
N ALA A 17 -6.32 -17.80 12.34
CA ALA A 17 -5.65 -16.66 11.76
C ALA A 17 -5.36 -17.00 10.28
N ILE A 18 -6.24 -16.61 9.38
CA ILE A 18 -6.02 -16.76 7.94
C ILE A 18 -4.77 -15.94 7.62
N ALA A 19 -3.71 -16.60 7.16
CA ALA A 19 -2.49 -15.92 6.74
C ALA A 19 -2.87 -14.90 5.66
N THR A 20 -2.58 -13.61 5.90
CA THR A 20 -2.81 -12.56 4.92
C THR A 20 -1.97 -12.85 3.70
N ASN A 21 -2.61 -13.30 2.62
CA ASN A 21 -1.94 -13.46 1.34
C ASN A 21 -1.57 -12.07 0.81
N HIS A 22 -0.28 -11.78 0.71
CA HIS A 22 0.19 -10.49 0.24
C HIS A 22 0.33 -10.41 -1.28
N THR A 23 0.15 -9.22 -1.85
CA THR A 23 0.37 -8.98 -3.29
C THR A 23 1.86 -9.08 -3.65
N MET A 24 2.16 -9.18 -4.95
CA MET A 24 3.51 -9.31 -5.49
C MET A 24 4.31 -8.06 -5.14
N CYS A 25 3.73 -6.87 -5.32
CA CYS A 25 4.41 -5.64 -4.96
C CYS A 25 4.64 -5.50 -3.46
N TYR A 26 3.68 -5.92 -2.64
CA TYR A 26 3.90 -6.03 -1.20
C TYR A 26 5.08 -6.95 -0.90
N ARG A 27 5.12 -8.16 -1.46
CA ARG A 27 6.23 -9.11 -1.25
C ARG A 27 7.56 -8.57 -1.77
N TYR A 28 7.55 -7.91 -2.93
CA TYR A 28 8.71 -7.30 -3.56
C TYR A 28 9.38 -6.29 -2.62
N PHE A 29 8.62 -5.33 -2.08
CA PHE A 29 9.16 -4.34 -1.15
C PHE A 29 9.56 -4.97 0.18
N LYS A 30 8.83 -5.98 0.66
CA LYS A 30 9.21 -6.70 1.90
C LYS A 30 10.58 -7.36 1.75
N LEU A 31 10.87 -7.92 0.58
CA LEU A 31 12.15 -8.55 0.27
C LEU A 31 13.26 -7.52 0.03
N LYS A 32 12.96 -6.50 -0.79
CA LYS A 32 13.90 -5.45 -1.23
C LYS A 32 14.30 -4.52 -0.07
N ASP A 33 13.32 -3.92 0.59
CA ASP A 33 13.52 -2.83 1.55
C ASP A 33 13.41 -3.30 3.01
N LYS A 34 13.07 -4.59 3.23
CA LYS A 34 12.83 -5.21 4.55
C LYS A 34 11.62 -4.63 5.31
N CYS A 35 10.86 -3.76 4.66
CA CYS A 35 9.64 -3.15 5.16
C CYS A 35 8.79 -2.69 3.96
N ILE A 36 7.55 -2.29 4.24
CA ILE A 36 6.58 -1.78 3.27
C ILE A 36 6.19 -0.38 3.68
N GLN A 37 6.22 0.54 2.73
CA GLN A 37 5.74 1.89 2.97
C GLN A 37 4.24 1.87 3.21
N SER A 38 3.79 2.60 4.22
CA SER A 38 2.38 2.72 4.57
C SER A 38 1.66 1.39 4.90
N ALA A 39 2.36 0.30 5.21
CA ALA A 39 1.71 -0.97 5.58
C ALA A 39 0.77 -0.80 6.79
N ALA A 40 -0.37 -1.48 6.75
CA ALA A 40 -1.32 -1.48 7.86
C ALA A 40 -0.70 -2.10 9.13
N ASP A 41 0.10 -3.16 8.97
CA ASP A 41 0.80 -3.82 10.07
C ASP A 41 2.11 -3.08 10.41
N ASP A 42 2.19 -2.57 11.63
CA ASP A 42 3.38 -1.89 12.19
C ASP A 42 4.66 -2.73 12.10
N ARG A 43 4.55 -4.07 12.12
CA ARG A 43 5.72 -4.96 11.99
C ARG A 43 6.31 -4.95 10.60
N HIS A 44 5.51 -4.62 9.59
CA HIS A 44 5.94 -4.48 8.20
C HIS A 44 6.13 -3.03 7.80
N ARG A 45 5.51 -2.06 8.49
CA ARG A 45 5.55 -0.64 8.11
C ARG A 45 6.93 -0.03 8.33
N CYS A 46 7.47 0.59 7.29
CA CYS A 46 8.74 1.30 7.37
C CYS A 46 8.69 2.42 8.41
N GLY A 47 9.70 2.52 9.27
CA GLY A 47 9.81 3.58 10.28
C GLY A 47 8.84 3.48 11.46
N ALA A 48 7.98 2.45 11.51
CA ALA A 48 7.13 2.21 12.67
C ALA A 48 8.02 1.92 13.89
N ARG A 49 7.78 2.66 14.98
CA ARG A 49 8.31 2.26 16.29
C ARG A 49 7.49 1.06 16.71
N VAL A 50 8.07 -0.14 16.65
CA VAL A 50 7.42 -1.36 17.12
C VAL A 50 7.21 -1.21 18.63
N THR A 51 6.10 -0.61 19.05
CA THR A 51 5.83 -0.29 20.47
C THR A 51 5.27 -1.49 21.23
N ASN A 52 4.98 -2.61 20.56
CA ASN A 52 4.53 -3.82 21.22
C ASN A 52 5.01 -5.07 20.48
N VAL A 53 6.31 -5.37 20.58
CA VAL A 53 6.66 -6.79 20.65
C VAL A 53 6.24 -7.22 22.05
N LYS A 54 5.02 -7.77 22.21
CA LYS A 54 4.82 -8.76 23.27
C LYS A 54 5.74 -9.92 22.89
N ILE A 55 7.01 -9.80 23.26
CA ILE A 55 7.93 -10.93 23.28
C ILE A 55 7.20 -11.91 24.19
N PHE A 56 6.66 -12.99 23.64
CA PHE A 56 6.42 -14.18 24.44
C PHE A 56 7.79 -14.52 25.02
N LYS A 57 8.02 -14.08 26.26
CA LYS A 57 9.24 -14.33 26.99
C LYS A 57 9.26 -15.83 27.20
N SER A 58 10.00 -16.54 26.35
CA SER A 58 10.46 -17.86 26.72
C SER A 58 11.24 -17.69 28.04
N PRO A 59 10.94 -18.46 29.08
CA PRO A 59 11.59 -18.26 30.37
C PRO A 59 12.99 -18.85 30.27
N GLN A 60 14.04 -18.02 30.36
CA GLN A 60 15.12 -18.25 31.32
C GLN A 60 16.19 -17.14 31.37
N LYS A 61 16.43 -16.73 32.62
CA LYS A 61 17.68 -16.31 33.27
C LYS A 61 18.30 -14.96 32.91
N THR A 62 17.99 -14.05 33.82
CA THR A 62 18.68 -12.83 34.24
C THR A 62 20.21 -12.90 34.25
N LYS A 63 20.87 -11.88 33.65
CA LYS A 63 21.97 -11.12 34.28
C LYS A 63 21.87 -9.66 33.86
N SER A 64 22.14 -8.77 34.80
CA SER A 64 21.76 -7.35 34.80
C SER A 64 22.95 -6.41 34.53
N LYS A 65 22.60 -5.19 34.06
CA LYS A 65 23.32 -3.90 34.06
C LYS A 65 24.27 -3.57 32.88
N LYS A 66 23.87 -2.57 32.08
CA LYS A 66 24.29 -1.16 32.26
C LYS A 66 23.34 -0.20 31.50
N PRO A 67 23.14 1.05 31.98
CA PRO A 67 22.20 2.00 31.38
C PRO A 67 22.85 2.70 30.18
N GLN A 68 22.41 2.36 28.96
CA GLN A 68 22.90 3.04 27.77
C GLN A 68 22.02 4.24 27.44
N LYS A 69 22.52 5.39 27.92
CA LYS A 69 22.36 6.77 27.46
C LYS A 69 21.29 7.02 26.38
N ASN A 70 20.39 7.93 26.72
CA ASN A 70 19.57 8.78 25.83
C ASN A 70 20.16 8.93 24.43
N SER A 71 19.81 8.03 23.51
CA SER A 71 19.90 8.32 22.08
C SER A 71 18.69 9.20 21.75
N LYS A 72 18.91 10.51 21.76
CA LYS A 72 18.06 11.47 21.05
C LYS A 72 17.68 10.84 19.72
N GLY A 73 16.40 10.47 19.58
CA GLY A 73 15.90 9.81 18.39
C GLY A 73 16.29 10.66 17.20
N LYS A 74 17.26 10.15 16.42
CA LYS A 74 17.67 10.74 15.15
C LYS A 74 16.37 10.82 14.34
N LYS A 75 15.82 12.02 14.17
CA LYS A 75 14.72 12.24 13.23
C LYS A 75 15.19 11.60 11.91
N PRO A 76 14.36 10.78 11.23
CA PRO A 76 14.73 10.29 9.93
C PRO A 76 14.87 11.52 9.01
N ASN A 77 16.09 12.04 8.89
CA ASN A 77 16.45 13.04 7.91
C ASN A 77 16.47 12.31 6.56
N GLY A 78 15.31 12.31 5.94
CA GLY A 78 15.03 11.70 4.66
C GLY A 78 13.52 11.66 4.57
N LEU A 79 12.97 12.55 3.73
CA LEU A 79 11.60 12.45 3.22
C LEU A 79 11.25 10.96 3.11
N ALA A 80 10.23 10.50 3.85
CA ALA A 80 9.86 9.08 3.92
C ALA A 80 9.98 8.47 2.52
N ARG A 81 10.66 7.32 2.36
CA ARG A 81 10.95 6.76 1.03
C ARG A 81 9.62 6.44 0.32
N ARG A 82 9.15 7.33 -0.55
CA ARG A 82 7.90 7.22 -1.33
C ARG A 82 8.17 6.42 -2.61
N TYR A 83 7.13 5.92 -3.27
CA TYR A 83 7.29 5.36 -4.60
C TYR A 83 7.44 6.51 -5.59
N THR A 84 8.49 6.50 -6.40
CA THR A 84 8.68 7.45 -7.50
C THR A 84 8.51 6.69 -8.79
N THR A 85 7.66 7.17 -9.70
CA THR A 85 7.48 6.53 -11.00
C THR A 85 8.82 6.51 -11.74
N THR A 86 9.15 5.36 -12.32
CA THR A 86 10.35 5.22 -13.15
C THR A 86 10.07 5.45 -14.63
N GLU A 87 8.79 5.56 -14.99
CA GLU A 87 8.30 5.74 -16.35
C GLU A 87 7.22 6.84 -16.32
N LYS A 88 6.74 7.18 -17.52
CA LYS A 88 5.64 8.11 -17.74
C LYS A 88 4.34 7.61 -17.10
N SER A 89 3.59 8.53 -16.51
CA SER A 89 2.27 8.27 -15.97
C SER A 89 1.22 8.83 -16.91
N ASP A 90 0.47 7.95 -17.58
CA ASP A 90 -0.56 8.33 -18.55
C ASP A 90 -1.90 8.68 -17.89
N PHE A 91 -2.81 9.26 -18.67
CA PHE A 91 -4.23 9.34 -18.33
C PHE A 91 -4.92 7.99 -18.49
N ILE A 92 -5.82 7.65 -17.56
CA ILE A 92 -6.77 6.55 -17.75
C ILE A 92 -8.10 7.07 -18.32
N PRO A 93 -8.73 6.36 -19.27
CA PRO A 93 -10.03 6.73 -19.81
C PRO A 93 -11.17 6.47 -18.81
N THR A 94 -12.32 7.11 -19.02
CA THR A 94 -13.57 6.74 -18.33
C THR A 94 -13.89 5.27 -18.60
N GLY A 95 -14.27 4.52 -17.56
CA GLY A 95 -14.57 3.11 -17.73
C GLY A 95 -14.79 2.34 -16.44
N LYS A 96 -14.91 1.02 -16.62
CA LYS A 96 -14.96 0.04 -15.55
C LYS A 96 -13.69 -0.79 -15.58
N GLY A 97 -12.93 -0.69 -14.50
CA GLY A 97 -11.65 -1.35 -14.34
C GLY A 97 -11.72 -2.71 -13.64
N ILE A 98 -10.57 -3.13 -13.11
CA ILE A 98 -10.47 -4.27 -12.18
C ILE A 98 -11.26 -4.01 -10.89
N CYS A 99 -11.33 -2.76 -10.42
CA CYS A 99 -12.16 -2.42 -9.28
C CYS A 99 -13.64 -2.36 -9.67
N PRO A 100 -14.56 -2.70 -8.74
CA PRO A 100 -15.96 -2.93 -9.07
C PRO A 100 -16.70 -1.68 -9.57
N GLN A 101 -16.24 -0.49 -9.20
CA GLN A 101 -16.87 0.77 -9.57
C GLN A 101 -16.48 1.23 -10.99
N THR A 102 -17.43 1.83 -11.69
CA THR A 102 -17.18 2.67 -12.86
C THR A 102 -16.71 4.05 -12.41
N TYR A 103 -15.82 4.69 -13.15
CA TYR A 103 -15.34 6.04 -12.87
C TYR A 103 -15.32 6.89 -14.14
N ASP A 104 -15.55 8.20 -13.96
CA ASP A 104 -15.39 9.24 -14.97
C ASP A 104 -14.03 9.91 -14.75
N THR A 105 -13.17 9.88 -15.77
CA THR A 105 -11.79 10.39 -15.64
C THR A 105 -11.71 11.91 -15.46
N ASP A 106 -12.68 12.66 -15.95
CA ASP A 106 -12.72 14.12 -15.86
C ASP A 106 -13.22 14.55 -14.46
N ASN A 107 -14.12 13.77 -13.86
CA ASN A 107 -14.85 14.15 -12.65
C ASN A 107 -14.44 13.41 -11.37
N PHE A 108 -13.66 12.32 -11.47
CA PHE A 108 -13.29 11.49 -10.34
C PHE A 108 -11.78 11.49 -10.07
N ASP A 109 -11.38 11.63 -8.80
CA ASP A 109 -9.98 11.49 -8.38
C ASP A 109 -9.60 10.03 -8.24
N GLY A 110 -9.13 9.45 -9.35
CA GLY A 110 -8.79 8.05 -9.44
C GLY A 110 -7.34 7.84 -9.84
N VAL A 111 -6.82 6.67 -9.46
CA VAL A 111 -5.55 6.16 -9.95
C VAL A 111 -5.70 4.71 -10.38
N CYS A 112 -4.86 4.33 -11.33
CA CYS A 112 -4.64 2.96 -11.71
C CYS A 112 -3.25 2.54 -11.26
N ILE A 113 -3.12 1.40 -10.57
CA ILE A 113 -1.84 0.87 -10.07
C ILE A 113 -1.52 -0.48 -10.73
N TRP A 114 -0.29 -0.97 -10.62
CA TRP A 114 0.12 -2.10 -11.46
C TRP A 114 -0.70 -3.36 -11.18
N SER A 115 -1.28 -3.95 -12.22
CA SER A 115 -2.04 -5.20 -12.14
C SER A 115 -1.16 -6.46 -12.10
N GLY A 116 0.13 -6.30 -12.39
CA GLY A 116 1.11 -7.38 -12.40
C GLY A 116 1.32 -8.00 -13.77
N MET A 117 2.16 -9.03 -13.81
CA MET A 117 2.52 -9.77 -15.03
C MET A 117 1.35 -10.65 -15.53
N GLY A 118 1.12 -10.64 -16.84
CA GLY A 118 0.03 -11.35 -17.51
C GLY A 118 -1.27 -10.53 -17.60
N ASP A 119 -2.34 -11.15 -18.09
CA ASP A 119 -3.67 -10.56 -18.27
C ASP A 119 -4.42 -10.22 -16.95
N GLY A 120 -3.72 -10.25 -15.80
CA GLY A 120 -4.29 -10.02 -14.48
C GLY A 120 -5.27 -11.10 -14.00
N SER A 121 -5.50 -12.18 -14.77
CA SER A 121 -6.54 -13.19 -14.48
C SER A 121 -5.99 -14.46 -13.81
N VAL A 122 -4.70 -14.79 -14.00
CA VAL A 122 -4.18 -16.14 -13.64
C VAL A 122 -3.34 -16.16 -12.34
N GLN A 123 -2.81 -15.04 -11.88
CA GLN A 123 -1.92 -15.01 -10.72
C GLN A 123 -2.57 -14.33 -9.51
N THR A 124 -2.99 -15.13 -8.52
CA THR A 124 -3.70 -14.69 -7.30
C THR A 124 -2.98 -13.65 -6.43
N SER A 125 -1.72 -13.34 -6.75
CA SER A 125 -0.93 -12.31 -6.06
C SER A 125 -0.29 -11.28 -6.98
N ALA A 126 -0.57 -11.24 -8.28
CA ALA A 126 0.07 -10.29 -9.19
C ALA A 126 -0.15 -8.81 -8.80
N GLY A 127 0.84 -7.97 -9.13
CA GLY A 127 0.74 -6.52 -9.02
C GLY A 127 0.63 -5.97 -7.61
N TRP A 128 0.03 -4.79 -7.50
CA TRP A 128 -0.59 -4.26 -6.29
C TRP A 128 -2.06 -4.69 -6.17
N LEU A 129 -2.72 -5.03 -7.27
CA LEU A 129 -4.05 -5.64 -7.30
C LEU A 129 -4.18 -6.44 -8.59
N ASN A 130 -5.19 -7.28 -8.71
CA ASN A 130 -5.50 -8.00 -9.96
C ASN A 130 -6.97 -8.45 -9.94
N GLY A 131 -7.41 -9.15 -11.00
CA GLY A 131 -8.81 -9.59 -11.15
C GLY A 131 -9.31 -10.48 -10.01
N VAL A 132 -8.41 -11.20 -9.33
CA VAL A 132 -8.75 -12.06 -8.19
C VAL A 132 -8.53 -11.34 -6.85
N LYS A 133 -7.49 -10.50 -6.77
CA LYS A 133 -7.08 -9.80 -5.54
C LYS A 133 -7.32 -8.30 -5.66
N THR A 134 -8.58 -7.93 -5.42
CA THR A 134 -9.07 -6.54 -5.50
C THR A 134 -9.00 -5.79 -4.16
N SER A 135 -8.38 -6.36 -3.12
CA SER A 135 -8.38 -5.79 -1.77
C SER A 135 -7.74 -4.39 -1.64
N ASN A 136 -6.95 -3.96 -2.63
CA ASN A 136 -6.40 -2.60 -2.69
C ASN A 136 -7.30 -1.60 -3.44
N CYS A 137 -8.38 -2.05 -4.08
CA CYS A 137 -9.41 -1.19 -4.64
C CYS A 137 -10.03 -0.30 -3.57
N ASN A 138 -10.38 0.93 -3.94
CA ASN A 138 -10.96 1.90 -3.01
C ASN A 138 -10.07 2.14 -1.77
N LYS A 139 -8.76 1.97 -1.86
CA LYS A 139 -7.84 2.57 -0.89
C LYS A 139 -7.46 3.96 -1.39
N THR A 140 -7.22 4.86 -0.45
CA THR A 140 -6.73 6.20 -0.79
C THR A 140 -5.21 6.15 -0.91
N VAL A 141 -4.69 6.73 -1.98
CA VAL A 141 -3.29 7.08 -2.16
C VAL A 141 -3.15 8.59 -2.14
N TYR A 142 -1.93 9.08 -1.94
CA TYR A 142 -1.58 10.41 -2.40
C TYR A 142 -0.65 10.32 -3.61
N VAL A 143 -0.72 11.34 -4.45
CA VAL A 143 0.17 11.57 -5.59
C VAL A 143 0.66 13.01 -5.50
N GLN A 144 1.93 13.25 -5.74
CA GLN A 144 2.52 14.57 -5.69
C GLN A 144 3.60 14.71 -6.75
N ARG A 145 3.84 15.95 -7.18
CA ARG A 145 5.02 16.30 -7.97
C ARG A 145 6.30 16.25 -7.11
N PRO A 146 7.48 16.12 -7.74
CA PRO A 146 8.72 16.33 -7.03
C PRO A 146 8.89 17.82 -6.70
N GLY A 147 9.55 18.11 -5.58
CA GLY A 147 9.90 19.48 -5.19
C GLY A 147 9.44 19.86 -3.78
N PRO A 148 10.04 20.91 -3.19
CA PRO A 148 9.83 21.27 -1.79
C PRO A 148 8.43 21.83 -1.48
N ASN A 149 7.75 22.39 -2.48
CA ASN A 149 6.43 23.02 -2.34
C ASN A 149 5.30 22.21 -2.99
N ALA A 150 5.60 21.01 -3.48
CA ALA A 150 4.60 20.16 -4.11
C ALA A 150 3.56 19.71 -3.07
N LYS A 151 2.28 19.96 -3.38
CA LYS A 151 1.16 19.54 -2.54
C LYS A 151 0.66 18.17 -3.02
N PRO A 152 0.38 17.24 -2.09
CA PRO A 152 -0.23 15.97 -2.46
C PRO A 152 -1.69 16.15 -2.88
N VAL A 153 -2.08 15.38 -3.89
CA VAL A 153 -3.46 15.14 -4.29
C VAL A 153 -3.83 13.74 -3.82
N TYR A 154 -4.94 13.62 -3.11
CA TYR A 154 -5.44 12.33 -2.64
C TYR A 154 -6.43 11.77 -3.65
N ALA A 155 -6.27 10.50 -4.01
CA ALA A 155 -7.07 9.83 -5.02
C ALA A 155 -7.34 8.38 -4.60
N ARG A 156 -8.36 7.77 -5.20
CA ARG A 156 -8.76 6.39 -4.91
C ARG A 156 -8.16 5.45 -5.94
N VAL A 157 -7.77 4.25 -5.50
CA VAL A 157 -7.42 3.17 -6.43
C VAL A 157 -8.70 2.69 -7.12
N VAL A 158 -8.81 2.98 -8.43
CA VAL A 158 -9.99 2.67 -9.25
C VAL A 158 -9.76 1.59 -10.28
N ASP A 159 -8.52 1.23 -10.56
CA ASP A 159 -8.21 0.27 -11.60
C ASP A 159 -6.83 -0.38 -11.42
N GLY A 160 -6.57 -1.43 -12.19
CA GLY A 160 -5.25 -2.04 -12.34
C GLY A 160 -4.75 -1.98 -13.80
N CYS A 161 -3.51 -1.53 -13.98
CA CYS A 161 -2.92 -1.27 -15.30
C CYS A 161 -1.68 -2.13 -15.52
N GLY A 162 -1.47 -2.58 -16.75
CA GLY A 162 -0.29 -3.39 -17.09
C GLY A 162 1.00 -2.57 -17.22
N PHE A 163 0.91 -1.26 -17.50
CA PHE A 163 2.05 -0.36 -17.73
C PHE A 163 3.08 -0.88 -18.75
N ASN A 164 2.64 -1.73 -19.68
CA ASN A 164 3.49 -2.41 -20.66
C ASN A 164 4.73 -3.08 -20.04
N THR A 165 4.60 -3.58 -18.80
CA THR A 165 5.72 -4.19 -18.09
C THR A 165 5.28 -5.40 -17.30
N GLU A 166 6.09 -6.45 -17.40
CA GLU A 166 6.01 -7.65 -16.56
C GLU A 166 6.98 -7.58 -15.37
N ASN A 167 7.84 -6.55 -15.34
CA ASN A 167 8.91 -6.43 -14.36
C ASN A 167 8.43 -5.71 -13.10
N SER A 168 8.34 -6.45 -11.99
CA SER A 168 7.98 -5.88 -10.67
C SER A 168 8.90 -4.75 -10.20
N ARG A 169 10.14 -4.66 -10.69
CA ARG A 169 11.05 -3.53 -10.39
C ARG A 169 10.61 -2.23 -11.04
N ILE A 170 9.81 -2.30 -12.11
CA ILE A 170 9.22 -1.17 -12.81
C ILE A 170 7.78 -1.00 -12.33
N GLY A 171 6.94 -2.01 -12.58
CA GLY A 171 5.50 -1.93 -12.36
C GLY A 171 5.10 -1.53 -10.94
N CYS A 172 5.77 -2.04 -9.90
CA CYS A 172 5.41 -1.71 -8.52
C CYS A 172 5.63 -0.23 -8.13
N PHE A 173 6.34 0.55 -8.96
CA PHE A 173 6.52 1.99 -8.79
C PHE A 173 5.58 2.83 -9.65
N GLN A 174 4.87 2.22 -10.59
CA GLN A 174 4.05 2.93 -11.57
C GLN A 174 2.63 3.19 -11.08
N ILE A 175 2.09 4.29 -11.58
CA ILE A 175 0.73 4.75 -11.35
C ILE A 175 0.30 5.52 -12.60
N TYR A 176 -0.94 5.30 -13.06
CA TYR A 176 -1.61 6.19 -14.01
C TYR A 176 -2.73 6.93 -13.28
N LEU A 177 -3.17 8.05 -13.83
CA LEU A 177 -4.05 8.98 -13.14
C LEU A 177 -5.30 9.28 -13.98
N THR A 178 -6.39 9.64 -13.32
CA THR A 178 -7.51 10.29 -14.01
C THR A 178 -7.12 11.72 -14.44
N LYS A 179 -7.82 12.26 -15.44
CA LYS A 179 -7.65 13.66 -15.88
C LYS A 179 -7.91 14.65 -14.75
N SER A 180 -8.85 14.35 -13.85
CA SER A 180 -9.11 15.16 -12.64
C SER A 180 -7.87 15.33 -11.77
N VAL A 181 -7.11 14.24 -11.55
CA VAL A 181 -5.87 14.28 -10.76
C VAL A 181 -4.77 15.03 -11.50
N PHE A 182 -4.64 14.88 -12.81
CA PHE A 182 -3.69 15.67 -13.62
C PHE A 182 -3.92 17.17 -13.48
N THR A 183 -5.18 17.61 -13.59
CA THR A 183 -5.57 19.01 -13.38
C THR A 183 -5.12 19.49 -12.01
N LYS A 184 -5.38 18.69 -10.96
CA LYS A 184 -5.02 19.04 -9.58
C LYS A 184 -3.51 19.03 -9.31
N LEU A 185 -2.74 18.29 -10.09
CA LEU A 185 -1.27 18.31 -10.09
C LEU A 185 -0.69 19.46 -10.94
N ASN A 186 -1.55 20.32 -11.51
CA ASN A 186 -1.19 21.42 -12.38
C ASN A 186 -0.40 20.96 -13.63
N ALA A 187 -0.95 19.98 -14.35
CA ALA A 187 -0.42 19.55 -15.65
C ALA A 187 -0.11 20.75 -16.56
N THR A 188 1.08 20.74 -17.16
CA THR A 188 1.48 21.74 -18.15
C THR A 188 0.74 21.51 -19.48
N PRO A 189 0.68 22.52 -20.36
CA PRO A 189 0.09 22.34 -21.69
C PRO A 189 0.75 21.19 -22.49
N GLU A 190 2.06 20.98 -22.32
CA GLU A 190 2.79 19.89 -22.98
C GLU A 190 2.37 18.51 -22.43
N GLU A 191 2.26 18.36 -21.12
CA GLU A 191 1.79 17.11 -20.51
C GLU A 191 0.35 16.78 -20.91
N TRP A 192 -0.51 17.80 -21.06
CA TRP A 192 -1.84 17.64 -21.63
C TRP A 192 -1.82 17.18 -23.08
N ALA A 193 -0.97 17.79 -23.91
CA ALA A 193 -0.83 17.42 -25.32
C ALA A 193 -0.28 16.01 -25.49
N ASN A 194 0.67 15.60 -24.64
CA ASN A 194 1.38 14.34 -24.73
C ASN A 194 0.67 13.18 -24.00
N GLY A 195 -0.30 13.47 -23.14
CA GLY A 195 -1.06 12.42 -22.46
C GLY A 195 -0.46 11.91 -21.15
N HIS A 196 0.64 12.49 -20.65
CA HIS A 196 1.40 11.92 -19.54
C HIS A 196 2.18 12.93 -18.69
N MET A 197 2.48 12.55 -17.44
CA MET A 197 3.42 13.24 -16.54
C MET A 197 4.66 12.39 -16.25
N ASP A 198 5.77 13.06 -15.95
CA ASP A 198 7.01 12.43 -15.49
C ASP A 198 7.20 12.51 -13.97
N LYS A 199 7.91 11.52 -13.42
CA LYS A 199 8.49 11.52 -12.07
C LYS A 199 7.50 11.85 -10.94
N LEU A 200 6.34 11.21 -10.95
CA LEU A 200 5.38 11.35 -9.87
C LEU A 200 5.87 10.62 -8.62
N ILE A 201 5.57 11.19 -7.47
CA ILE A 201 5.79 10.56 -6.18
C ILE A 201 4.44 10.18 -5.60
N TRP A 202 4.27 8.92 -5.20
CA TRP A 202 3.00 8.44 -4.65
C TRP A 202 3.21 7.38 -3.57
N ASN A 203 2.18 7.18 -2.75
CA ASN A 203 2.10 6.10 -1.79
C ASN A 203 0.66 5.92 -1.28
N PHE A 204 0.36 4.79 -0.65
CA PHE A 204 -0.88 4.60 0.10
C PHE A 204 -0.95 5.60 1.27
N ALA A 205 -2.14 6.16 1.49
CA ALA A 205 -2.41 7.19 2.50
C ALA A 205 -2.51 6.58 3.92
N ASN A 206 -1.39 6.03 4.39
CA ASN A 206 -1.20 5.45 5.73
C ASN A 206 0.27 5.56 6.18
N GLU A 207 0.95 6.66 5.84
CA GLU A 207 2.40 6.79 6.03
C GLU A 207 2.83 6.65 7.50
N ASP A 208 2.03 7.19 8.42
CA ASP A 208 2.27 7.19 9.86
C ASP A 208 1.56 6.04 10.59
N GLY A 209 0.70 5.29 9.90
CA GLY A 209 -0.10 4.22 10.49
C GLY A 209 -1.45 4.64 11.05
N GLN A 210 -1.86 5.90 10.91
CA GLN A 210 -3.14 6.37 11.46
C GLN A 210 -4.35 5.97 10.62
N SER A 211 -4.15 5.49 9.39
CA SER A 211 -5.20 5.11 8.44
C SER A 211 -4.97 3.69 7.89
N PRO A 212 -4.90 2.66 8.75
CA PRO A 212 -4.50 1.30 8.35
C PRO A 212 -5.43 0.68 7.29
N SER A 213 -6.68 1.14 7.19
CA SER A 213 -7.60 0.77 6.11
C SER A 213 -7.09 1.14 4.72
N ASN A 214 -6.24 2.15 4.59
CA ASN A 214 -5.59 2.53 3.35
C ASN A 214 -4.26 1.82 3.14
N GLY A 215 -3.72 1.06 4.09
CA GLY A 215 -2.45 0.36 3.91
C GLY A 215 -2.54 -0.73 2.82
N PRO A 216 -1.47 -0.95 2.03
CA PRO A 216 -1.47 -1.98 1.00
C PRO A 216 -1.54 -3.37 1.62
N VAL A 217 -2.13 -4.31 0.87
CA VAL A 217 -2.04 -5.74 1.14
C VAL A 217 -1.11 -6.47 0.20
#